data_AF-A0A6C0DNY5-F1
#
_entry.id   AF-A0A6C0DNY5-F1
#
_cell.length_a   1.000
_cell.length_b   1.000
_cell.length_c   1.000
_cell.angle_alpha   90.00
_cell.angle_beta   90.00
_cell.angle_gamma   90.00
#
_symmetry.space_group_name_H-M   'P 1'
#
loop_
_entity.id
_entity.type
_entity.pdbx_description
1 polymer ?
#
loop_
_entity_poly.entity_id
_entity_poly.type
_entity_poly.pdbx_seq_one_letter_code
_entity_poly.pdbx_strand_id
1 'polypeptide(L)'
;MFTELYLDTTNPHLSLSQFVQPNMLVRILFSVVFHTLIYAFFVNLASYIFFGKALAYAVQLRLVLSLIVVMLVGFVARFYHVQDVYNAYDKDDKKTREHLDKLYVGWIFIS
;
A
#
# COMPACT_ATOMS: atom_id res chain seq x y z
N MET A 1 7.46 -9.47 -7.60
CA MET A 1 6.07 -9.35 -7.12
C MET A 1 5.74 -7.97 -6.55
N PHE A 2 6.28 -7.57 -5.38
CA PHE A 2 5.98 -6.25 -4.78
C PHE A 2 6.46 -5.10 -5.67
N THR A 3 7.73 -5.09 -6.07
CA THR A 3 8.27 -4.09 -7.01
C THR A 3 7.45 -3.96 -8.31
N GLU A 4 7.01 -5.07 -8.87
CA GLU A 4 6.16 -5.05 -10.07
C GLU A 4 4.79 -4.45 -9.74
N LEU A 5 4.20 -4.79 -8.58
CA LEU A 5 2.92 -4.24 -8.16
C LEU A 5 3.03 -2.73 -7.92
N TYR A 6 4.16 -2.26 -7.39
CA TYR A 6 4.47 -0.85 -7.31
C TYR A 6 4.48 -0.21 -8.70
N LEU A 7 5.29 -0.73 -9.62
CA LEU A 7 5.45 -0.18 -10.96
C LEU A 7 4.12 -0.14 -11.72
N ASP A 8 3.31 -1.19 -11.57
CA ASP A 8 1.97 -1.29 -12.15
C ASP A 8 1.02 -0.24 -11.56
N THR A 9 0.96 -0.14 -10.21
CA THR A 9 0.06 0.80 -9.51
C THR A 9 0.54 2.26 -9.49
N THR A 10 1.76 2.50 -10.00
CA THR A 10 2.33 3.83 -10.21
C THR A 10 2.50 4.18 -11.69
N ASN A 11 1.90 3.40 -12.58
CA ASN A 11 1.86 3.73 -13.99
C ASN A 11 0.79 4.82 -14.24
N PRO A 12 1.16 6.02 -14.73
CA PRO A 12 0.19 7.09 -15.01
C PRO A 12 -0.81 6.73 -16.12
N HIS A 13 -0.49 5.74 -16.95
CA HIS A 13 -1.37 5.25 -18.02
C HIS A 13 -2.36 4.19 -17.53
N LEU A 14 -2.27 3.78 -16.28
CA LEU A 14 -3.21 2.83 -15.71
C LEU A 14 -4.59 3.48 -15.59
N SER A 15 -5.65 2.72 -15.90
CA SER A 15 -7.02 3.15 -15.65
C SER A 15 -7.57 2.51 -14.37
N LEU A 16 -8.51 3.17 -13.71
CA LEU A 16 -9.15 2.67 -12.48
C LEU A 16 -9.76 1.28 -12.63
N SER A 17 -10.29 0.94 -13.82
CA SER A 17 -10.85 -0.39 -14.10
C SER A 17 -9.81 -1.50 -14.09
N GLN A 18 -8.53 -1.18 -14.31
CA GLN A 18 -7.44 -2.17 -14.28
C GLN A 18 -7.13 -2.65 -12.85
N PHE A 19 -7.45 -1.87 -11.81
CA PHE A 19 -7.32 -2.31 -10.41
C PHE A 19 -8.23 -3.48 -10.05
N VAL A 20 -9.36 -3.63 -10.76
CA VAL A 20 -10.35 -4.67 -10.52
C VAL A 20 -10.11 -5.90 -11.41
N GLN A 21 -9.12 -5.84 -12.32
CA GLN A 21 -8.77 -7.01 -13.13
C GLN A 21 -8.29 -8.15 -12.22
N PRO A 22 -8.71 -9.40 -12.49
CA PRO A 22 -8.47 -10.52 -11.56
C PRO A 22 -7.00 -10.67 -11.13
N ASN A 23 -6.05 -10.54 -12.05
CA ASN A 23 -4.64 -10.68 -11.75
C ASN A 23 -4.10 -9.54 -10.86
N MET A 24 -4.48 -8.29 -11.15
CA MET A 24 -4.06 -7.13 -10.36
C MET A 24 -4.71 -7.13 -8.98
N LEU A 25 -6.02 -7.42 -8.91
CA LEU A 25 -6.77 -7.49 -7.67
C LEU A 25 -6.19 -8.53 -6.71
N VAL A 26 -5.86 -9.74 -7.20
CA VAL A 26 -5.23 -10.79 -6.37
C VAL A 26 -3.89 -10.33 -5.81
N ARG A 27 -3.06 -9.67 -6.63
CA ARG A 27 -1.75 -9.16 -6.18
C ARG A 27 -1.91 -8.05 -5.14
N ILE A 28 -2.89 -7.15 -5.32
CA ILE A 28 -3.22 -6.10 -4.33
C ILE A 28 -3.68 -6.75 -3.02
N LEU A 29 -4.63 -7.68 -3.07
CA LEU A 29 -5.15 -8.36 -1.88
C LEU A 29 -4.04 -9.11 -1.13
N PHE A 30 -3.16 -9.81 -1.86
CA PHE A 30 -1.99 -10.45 -1.26
C PHE A 30 -1.09 -9.43 -0.55
N SER A 31 -0.83 -8.29 -1.21
CA SER A 31 -0.03 -7.20 -0.64
C SER A 31 -0.63 -6.64 0.65
N VAL A 32 -1.94 -6.38 0.63
CA VAL A 32 -2.71 -5.89 1.78
C VAL A 32 -2.63 -6.90 2.94
N VAL A 33 -2.86 -8.19 2.67
CA VAL A 33 -2.80 -9.22 3.71
C VAL A 33 -1.39 -9.33 4.30
N PHE A 34 -0.37 -9.37 3.44
CA PHE A 34 1.03 -9.47 3.87
C PHE A 34 1.44 -8.30 4.78
N HIS A 35 1.19 -7.06 4.35
CA HIS A 35 1.54 -5.89 5.15
C HIS A 35 0.67 -5.76 6.40
N THR A 36 -0.60 -6.18 6.35
CA THR A 36 -1.46 -6.23 7.55
C THR A 36 -0.87 -7.16 8.60
N LEU A 37 -0.40 -8.35 8.21
CA LEU A 37 0.23 -9.29 9.12
C LEU A 37 1.53 -8.72 9.70
N ILE A 38 2.37 -8.07 8.88
CA ILE A 38 3.61 -7.45 9.31
C ILE A 38 3.36 -6.33 10.31
N TYR A 39 2.46 -5.39 10.03
CA TYR A 39 2.18 -4.29 10.95
C TYR A 39 1.52 -4.79 12.23
N ALA A 40 0.57 -5.73 12.12
CA ALA A 40 -0.04 -6.33 13.29
C ALA A 40 0.99 -7.06 14.16
N PHE A 41 1.98 -7.73 13.54
CA PHE A 41 3.11 -8.33 14.24
C PHE A 41 3.95 -7.27 14.97
N PHE A 42 4.35 -6.18 14.29
CA PHE A 42 5.13 -5.11 14.92
C PHE A 42 4.41 -4.45 16.10
N VAL A 43 3.09 -4.23 15.97
CA VAL A 43 2.29 -3.67 17.07
C VAL A 43 2.21 -4.66 18.24
N ASN A 44 2.06 -5.96 17.99
CA ASN A 44 2.10 -6.95 19.07
C ASN A 44 3.47 -7.09 19.70
N LEU A 45 4.54 -7.00 18.91
CA LEU A 45 5.91 -6.99 19.41
C LEU A 45 6.14 -5.78 20.32
N ALA A 46 5.69 -4.60 19.92
CA ALA A 46 5.73 -3.41 20.76
C ALA A 46 4.91 -3.60 22.05
N SER A 47 3.67 -4.11 21.95
CA SER A 47 2.84 -4.42 23.12
C SER A 47 3.54 -5.39 24.07
N TYR A 48 4.21 -6.40 23.54
CA TYR A 48 4.94 -7.37 24.33
C TYR A 48 6.15 -6.75 25.03
N ILE A 49 6.93 -5.91 24.34
CA ILE A 49 8.10 -5.21 24.91
C ILE A 49 7.68 -4.28 26.06
N PHE A 50 6.60 -3.51 25.89
CA PHE A 50 6.21 -2.47 26.86
C PHE A 50 5.27 -2.97 27.97
N PHE A 51 4.45 -3.98 27.70
CA PHE A 51 3.40 -4.45 28.63
C PHE A 51 3.49 -5.93 28.97
N GLY A 52 4.48 -6.67 28.45
CA GLY A 52 4.71 -8.09 28.72
C GLY A 52 3.66 -9.04 28.12
N LYS A 53 2.77 -8.54 27.26
CA LYS A 53 1.68 -9.33 26.66
C LYS A 53 1.31 -8.83 25.26
N ALA A 54 0.81 -9.76 24.45
CA ALA A 54 0.18 -9.46 23.18
C ALA A 54 -1.15 -8.69 23.39
N LEU A 55 -1.65 -8.09 22.31
CA LEU A 55 -2.94 -7.42 22.32
C LEU A 55 -4.08 -8.41 22.60
N ALA A 56 -5.10 -7.97 23.34
CA ALA A 56 -6.31 -8.75 23.51
C ALA A 56 -6.99 -8.97 22.15
N TYR A 57 -7.63 -10.13 21.96
CA TYR A 57 -8.23 -10.53 20.68
C TYR A 57 -9.14 -9.46 20.07
N ALA A 58 -10.00 -8.82 20.87
CA ALA A 58 -10.89 -7.76 20.40
C ALA A 58 -10.14 -6.54 19.86
N VAL A 59 -9.00 -6.17 20.46
CA VAL A 59 -8.16 -5.06 20.01
C VAL A 59 -7.40 -5.46 18.75
N GLN A 60 -6.87 -6.69 18.72
CA GLN A 60 -6.18 -7.25 17.56
C GLN A 60 -7.08 -7.30 16.32
N LEU A 61 -8.34 -7.73 16.49
CA LEU A 61 -9.31 -7.77 15.39
C LEU A 61 -9.59 -6.36 14.85
N ARG A 62 -9.81 -5.37 15.72
CA ARG A 62 -10.03 -3.98 15.32
C ARG A 62 -8.82 -3.40 14.59
N LEU A 63 -7.61 -3.70 15.06
CA LEU A 63 -6.36 -3.31 14.41
C LEU A 63 -6.27 -3.88 12.99
N VAL A 64 -6.44 -5.20 12.84
CA VAL A 64 -6.38 -5.88 11.54
C VAL A 64 -7.43 -5.33 10.57
N LEU A 65 -8.68 -5.16 11.00
CA LEU A 65 -9.73 -4.59 10.16
C LEU A 65 -9.42 -3.15 9.73
N SER A 66 -8.91 -2.32 10.65
CA SER A 66 -8.53 -0.93 10.35
C SER A 66 -7.38 -0.89 9.35
N LEU A 67 -6.36 -1.74 9.53
CA LEU A 67 -5.21 -1.84 8.64
C LEU A 67 -5.62 -2.26 7.22
N ILE A 68 -6.51 -3.25 7.08
CA ILE A 68 -7.03 -3.67 5.77
C ILE A 68 -7.72 -2.50 5.06
N VAL A 69 -8.61 -1.78 5.77
CA VAL A 69 -9.33 -0.65 5.18
C VAL A 69 -8.38 0.47 4.77
N VAL A 70 -7.45 0.86 5.64
CA VAL A 70 -6.49 1.93 5.36
C VAL A 70 -5.59 1.58 4.17
N MET A 71 -5.12 0.34 4.06
CA MET A 71 -4.28 -0.08 2.93
C MET A 71 -5.05 -0.07 1.60
N LEU A 72 -6.30 -0.56 1.59
CA LEU A 72 -7.14 -0.51 0.39
C LEU A 72 -7.38 0.92 -0.08
N VAL A 73 -7.69 1.83 0.86
CA VAL A 73 -7.81 3.27 0.56
C VAL A 73 -6.49 3.85 0.08
N GLY A 74 -5.36 3.39 0.65
CA GLY A 74 -4.02 3.80 0.23
C GLY A 74 -3.70 3.48 -1.24
N PHE A 75 -4.14 2.34 -1.77
CA PHE A 75 -3.98 2.03 -3.20
C PHE A 75 -4.76 3.00 -4.10
N VAL A 76 -5.97 3.40 -3.70
CA VAL A 76 -6.79 4.38 -4.43
C VAL A 76 -6.17 5.78 -4.33
N ALA A 77 -5.74 6.21 -3.14
CA ALA A 77 -5.07 7.49 -2.95
C ALA A 77 -3.80 7.60 -3.79
N ARG A 78 -3.02 6.51 -3.89
CA ARG A 78 -1.85 6.44 -4.76
C ARG A 78 -2.21 6.66 -6.22
N PHE A 79 -3.26 6.00 -6.70
CA PHE A 79 -3.69 6.16 -8.08
C PHE A 79 -3.90 7.65 -8.42
N TYR A 80 -4.67 8.36 -7.60
CA TYR A 80 -4.91 9.79 -7.81
C TYR A 80 -3.63 10.61 -7.66
N HIS A 81 -2.78 10.30 -6.69
CA HIS A 81 -1.50 10.99 -6.52
C HIS A 81 -0.61 10.86 -7.77
N VAL A 82 -0.55 9.69 -8.40
CA VAL A 82 0.22 9.46 -9.62
C VAL A 82 -0.36 10.30 -10.77
N GLN A 83 -1.69 10.37 -10.90
CA GLN A 83 -2.35 11.21 -11.90
C GLN A 83 -2.06 12.70 -11.67
N ASP A 84 -2.09 13.16 -10.42
CA ASP A 84 -1.79 14.55 -10.08
C ASP A 84 -0.35 14.91 -10.41
N VAL A 85 0.61 14.05 -10.07
CA VAL A 85 2.03 14.23 -10.40
C VAL A 85 2.25 14.23 -11.92
N TYR A 86 1.61 13.30 -12.63
CA TYR A 86 1.70 13.22 -14.09
C TYR A 86 1.18 14.48 -14.77
N ASN A 87 0.04 14.99 -14.32
CA ASN A 87 -0.54 16.24 -14.82
C ASN A 87 0.31 17.46 -14.44
N ALA A 88 0.90 17.49 -13.24
CA ALA A 88 1.77 18.57 -12.78
C ALA A 88 3.10 18.65 -13.55
N TYR A 89 3.55 17.54 -14.14
CA TYR A 89 4.74 17.49 -15.00
C TYR A 89 4.42 17.55 -16.49
N ASP A 90 3.29 18.14 -16.87
CA ASP A 90 2.88 18.28 -18.28
C ASP A 90 2.90 16.94 -19.04
N LYS A 91 2.54 15.85 -18.36
CA LYS A 91 2.50 14.49 -18.90
C LYS A 91 3.87 13.92 -19.29
N ASP A 92 4.96 14.43 -18.69
CA ASP A 92 6.31 13.90 -18.84
C ASP A 92 6.47 12.59 -18.03
N ASP A 93 6.50 11.46 -18.74
CA ASP A 93 6.67 10.13 -18.15
C ASP A 93 7.97 9.99 -17.36
N LYS A 94 9.06 10.60 -17.85
CA LYS A 94 10.39 10.45 -17.26
C LYS A 94 10.46 11.20 -15.93
N LYS A 95 10.03 12.46 -15.89
CA LYS A 95 9.99 13.26 -14.66
C LYS A 95 9.04 12.66 -13.63
N THR A 96 7.89 12.16 -14.09
CA THR A 96 6.91 11.48 -13.23
C THR A 96 7.52 10.25 -12.59
N ARG A 97 8.22 9.40 -13.36
CA ARG A 97 8.92 8.22 -12.82
C ARG A 97 10.01 8.59 -11.83
N GLU A 98 10.88 9.54 -12.19
CA GLU A 98 11.97 10.02 -11.31
C GLU A 98 11.44 10.60 -9.98
N HIS A 99 10.26 11.21 -10.00
CA HIS A 99 9.59 11.69 -8.78
C HIS A 99 9.07 10.53 -7.94
N LEU A 100 8.32 9.62 -8.56
CA LEU A 100 7.66 8.51 -7.86
C LEU A 100 8.70 7.55 -7.26
N ASP A 101 9.80 7.27 -7.95
CA ASP A 101 10.85 6.35 -7.48
C ASP A 101 11.50 6.81 -6.17
N LYS A 102 11.50 8.11 -5.85
CA LYS A 102 11.94 8.62 -4.54
C LYS A 102 11.07 8.13 -3.39
N LEU A 103 9.80 7.83 -3.68
CA LEU A 103 8.80 7.32 -2.74
C LEU A 103 8.79 5.77 -2.67
N TYR A 104 9.62 5.09 -3.48
CA TYR A 104 9.66 3.63 -3.56
C TYR A 104 10.02 2.95 -2.22
N VAL A 105 10.89 3.57 -1.41
CA VAL A 105 11.23 3.00 -0.10
C VAL A 105 10.05 3.12 0.87
N GLY A 106 9.39 4.28 0.92
CA GLY A 106 8.17 4.45 1.73
C GLY A 106 7.04 3.51 1.30
N TRP A 107 7.03 3.13 0.02
CA TRP A 107 6.07 2.19 -0.54
C TRP A 107 6.20 0.76 0.00
N ILE A 108 7.44 0.24 0.10
CA ILE A 108 7.70 -1.11 0.67
C ILE A 108 7.20 -1.22 2.11
N PHE A 109 7.10 -0.09 2.82
CA PHE A 109 6.65 -0.02 4.21
C PHE A 109 5.20 0.45 4.37
N ILE A 110 4.44 0.63 3.28
CA ILE A 110 3.03 1.07 3.34
C ILE A 110 2.10 0.08 2.63
N SER A 111 2.57 -0.69 1.66
CA SER A 111 1.69 -1.50 0.79
C SER A 111 2.22 -2.82 0.30
#